data_AF-A0A367Q4Y2-F1
#
_entry.id   AF-A0A367Q4Y2-F1
#
_cell.length_a   1.000
_cell.length_b   1.000
_cell.length_c   1.000
_cell.angle_alpha   90.00
_cell.angle_beta   90.00
_cell.angle_gamma   90.00
#
_symmetry.space_group_name_H-M   'P 1'
#
loop_
_entity.id
_entity.type
_entity.pdbx_description
1 polymer ?
#
loop_
_entity_poly.entity_id
_entity_poly.type
_entity_poly.pdbx_seq_one_letter_code
_entity_poly.pdbx_strand_id
1 'polypeptide(L)'
;MFISRGLLAKACILGLLVGWVTELPKNSANARQSKIQHLLSQIDSKHQSSPAVRASAEIELLGEANVSDNNEAIAIYHQMLKVNPNSAKAHFSLAKVQLINWFYHARNEPVGAKLKQTGLNHLKTAKQLYQRQGDMGAAAQLAKVYTQVEQEIDPRQWVFPEWRYINVKLSTQ
;
A
#
# COMPACT_ATOMS: atom_id res chain seq x y z
N MET A 1 -10.51 23.71 -54.08
CA MET A 1 -11.89 23.92 -53.61
C MET A 1 -12.78 22.85 -54.22
N PHE A 2 -13.00 21.74 -53.50
CA PHE A 2 -14.09 20.78 -53.73
C PHE A 2 -14.37 20.10 -52.39
N ILE A 3 -15.58 20.30 -51.87
CA ILE A 3 -16.11 19.61 -50.70
C ILE A 3 -16.94 18.44 -51.23
N SER A 4 -16.69 17.23 -50.75
CA SER A 4 -17.69 16.16 -50.79
C SER A 4 -17.80 15.50 -49.42
N ARG A 5 -19.01 15.57 -48.88
CA ARG A 5 -19.48 14.96 -47.63
C ARG A 5 -19.55 13.44 -47.80
N GLY A 6 -19.19 12.71 -46.74
CA GLY A 6 -19.35 11.26 -46.66
C GLY A 6 -19.20 10.75 -45.23
N LEU A 7 -20.29 10.84 -44.46
CA LEU A 7 -20.47 10.22 -43.15
C LEU A 7 -20.78 8.73 -43.37
N LEU A 8 -20.03 7.78 -42.78
CA LEU A 8 -20.57 6.51 -42.30
C LEU A 8 -19.51 5.66 -41.58
N ALA A 9 -19.87 5.34 -40.33
CA ALA A 9 -19.19 4.47 -39.41
C ALA A 9 -18.90 3.08 -40.00
N LYS A 10 -17.75 2.52 -39.64
CA LYS A 10 -17.55 1.07 -39.60
C LYS A 10 -17.08 0.68 -38.20
N ALA A 11 -18.08 0.35 -37.39
CA ALA A 11 -17.91 -0.49 -36.21
C ALA A 11 -17.38 -1.86 -36.68
N CYS A 12 -16.19 -2.23 -36.23
CA CYS A 12 -15.77 -3.62 -36.24
C CYS A 12 -16.14 -4.23 -34.90
N ILE A 13 -17.37 -4.72 -34.82
CA ILE A 13 -17.77 -5.74 -33.86
C ILE A 13 -17.44 -7.08 -34.49
N LEU A 14 -16.51 -7.81 -33.90
CA LEU A 14 -16.36 -9.25 -34.07
C LEU A 14 -16.08 -9.83 -32.68
N GLY A 15 -17.15 -10.33 -32.05
CA GLY A 15 -17.06 -11.27 -30.93
C GLY A 15 -16.52 -12.62 -31.43
N LEU A 16 -16.28 -13.64 -30.61
CA LEU A 16 -16.83 -14.11 -29.35
C LEU A 16 -15.79 -15.12 -28.82
N LEU A 17 -15.66 -15.27 -27.49
CA LEU A 17 -15.68 -16.57 -26.78
C LEU A 17 -15.39 -16.35 -25.28
N VAL A 18 -16.48 -16.36 -24.52
CA VAL A 18 -16.69 -16.85 -23.14
C VAL A 18 -15.55 -16.67 -22.12
N GLY A 19 -15.68 -15.60 -21.36
CA GLY A 19 -15.28 -15.51 -19.96
C GLY A 19 -15.99 -14.28 -19.40
N TRP A 20 -16.84 -14.46 -18.39
CA TRP A 20 -17.45 -13.34 -17.67
C TRP A 20 -16.33 -12.59 -16.92
N VAL A 21 -15.58 -11.76 -17.62
CA VAL A 21 -14.78 -10.71 -16.99
C VAL A 21 -15.80 -9.66 -16.63
N THR A 22 -16.29 -9.70 -15.40
CA THR A 22 -17.03 -8.59 -14.82
C THR A 22 -16.07 -7.40 -14.82
N GLU A 23 -16.14 -6.56 -15.85
CA GLU A 23 -15.61 -5.21 -15.77
C GLU A 23 -16.23 -4.59 -14.52
N LEU A 24 -15.42 -4.36 -13.49
CA LEU A 24 -15.86 -3.53 -12.37
C LEU A 24 -16.44 -2.25 -12.98
N PRO A 25 -17.66 -1.82 -12.60
CA PRO A 25 -18.27 -0.67 -13.23
C PRO A 25 -17.32 0.52 -13.05
N LYS A 26 -16.92 1.18 -14.14
CA LYS A 26 -15.93 2.29 -14.15
C LYS A 26 -16.19 3.35 -13.06
N ASN A 27 -17.45 3.47 -12.64
CA ASN A 27 -17.90 4.34 -11.56
C ASN A 27 -17.33 3.95 -10.17
N SER A 28 -17.17 2.66 -9.85
CA SER A 28 -16.63 2.21 -8.55
C SER A 28 -15.13 2.47 -8.42
N ALA A 29 -14.36 2.22 -9.47
CA ALA A 29 -12.92 2.54 -9.51
C ALA A 29 -12.68 4.04 -9.36
N ASN A 30 -13.47 4.87 -10.05
CA ASN A 30 -13.40 6.33 -9.94
C ASN A 30 -13.77 6.83 -8.53
N ALA A 31 -14.80 6.24 -7.91
CA ALA A 31 -15.22 6.58 -6.55
C ALA A 31 -14.12 6.22 -5.54
N ARG A 32 -13.51 5.04 -5.67
CA ARG A 32 -12.41 4.60 -4.80
C ARG A 32 -11.18 5.49 -4.95
N GLN A 33 -10.80 5.84 -6.18
CA GLN A 33 -9.69 6.75 -6.41
C GLN A 33 -9.96 8.12 -5.79
N SER A 34 -11.17 8.65 -5.94
CA SER A 34 -11.57 9.93 -5.33
C SER A 34 -11.50 9.86 -3.80
N LYS A 35 -11.93 8.75 -3.21
CA LYS A 35 -11.80 8.49 -1.77
C LYS A 35 -10.35 8.47 -1.32
N ILE A 36 -9.47 7.74 -2.02
CA ILE A 36 -8.04 7.69 -1.71
C ILE A 36 -7.43 9.09 -1.77
N GLN A 37 -7.71 9.88 -2.81
CA GLN A 37 -7.21 11.26 -2.91
C GLN A 37 -7.71 12.15 -1.77
N HIS A 38 -8.98 12.01 -1.39
CA HIS A 38 -9.53 12.73 -0.25
C HIS A 38 -8.80 12.38 1.05
N LEU A 39 -8.61 11.09 1.34
CA LEU A 39 -7.89 10.66 2.54
C LEU A 39 -6.41 11.09 2.54
N LEU A 40 -5.75 11.05 1.38
CA LEU A 40 -4.37 11.53 1.23
C LEU A 40 -4.26 13.01 1.56
N SER A 41 -5.23 13.83 1.14
CA SER A 41 -5.25 15.25 1.52
C SER A 41 -5.37 15.43 3.04
N GLN A 42 -6.17 14.59 3.71
CA GLN A 42 -6.35 14.69 5.16
C GLN A 42 -5.10 14.33 5.95
N ILE A 43 -4.26 13.40 5.48
CA ILE A 43 -3.01 13.02 6.16
C ILE A 43 -1.84 13.96 5.87
N ASP A 44 -1.97 14.87 4.90
CA ASP A 44 -0.93 15.86 4.61
C ASP A 44 -0.76 16.81 5.79
N SER A 45 0.45 16.82 6.36
CA SER A 45 0.83 17.74 7.43
C SER A 45 0.67 19.22 7.08
N LYS A 46 0.65 19.57 5.78
CA LYS A 46 0.39 20.93 5.30
C LYS A 46 -1.08 21.31 5.35
N HIS A 47 -1.98 20.34 5.45
CA HIS A 47 -3.40 20.60 5.67
C HIS A 47 -3.69 20.75 7.16
N GLN A 48 -4.61 21.66 7.48
CA GLN A 48 -4.99 22.04 8.85
C GLN A 48 -5.85 20.96 9.56
N SER A 49 -5.75 19.70 9.13
CA SER A 49 -6.48 18.59 9.73
C SER A 49 -5.96 18.30 11.14
N SER A 50 -6.88 18.09 12.07
CA SER A 50 -6.51 17.73 13.45
C SER A 50 -5.73 16.40 13.50
N PRO A 51 -4.91 16.15 14.53
CA PRO A 51 -4.22 14.87 14.70
C PRO A 51 -5.16 13.65 14.65
N ALA A 52 -6.38 13.78 15.19
CA ALA A 52 -7.38 12.72 15.17
C ALA A 52 -7.88 12.41 13.75
N VAL A 53 -8.16 13.45 12.94
CA VAL A 53 -8.58 13.29 11.53
C VAL A 53 -7.46 12.63 10.73
N ARG A 54 -6.21 13.07 10.91
CA ARG A 54 -5.03 12.46 10.27
C ARG A 54 -4.89 10.98 10.61
N ALA A 55 -5.01 10.63 11.89
CA ALA A 55 -4.91 9.23 12.33
C ALA A 55 -6.04 8.36 11.75
N SER A 56 -7.28 8.89 11.71
CA SER A 56 -8.42 8.17 11.11
C SER A 56 -8.24 7.95 9.62
N ALA A 57 -7.82 8.98 8.89
CA ALA A 57 -7.60 8.90 7.45
C ALA A 57 -6.46 7.93 7.10
N GLU A 58 -5.39 7.92 7.88
CA GLU A 58 -4.30 6.96 7.73
C GLU A 58 -4.78 5.51 7.93
N ILE A 59 -5.59 5.26 8.96
CA ILE A 59 -6.19 3.94 9.21
C ILE A 59 -7.06 3.50 8.03
N GLU A 60 -7.88 4.40 7.50
CA GLU A 60 -8.75 4.08 6.38
C GLU A 60 -7.95 3.80 5.09
N LEU A 61 -6.88 4.55 4.82
CA LEU A 61 -5.97 4.28 3.70
C LEU A 61 -5.27 2.92 3.84
N LEU A 62 -4.85 2.54 5.05
CA LEU A 62 -4.30 1.21 5.29
C LEU A 62 -5.34 0.12 5.03
N GLY A 63 -6.60 0.36 5.40
CA GLY A 63 -7.73 -0.52 5.10
C GLY A 63 -7.95 -0.69 3.60
N GLU A 64 -7.97 0.41 2.85
CA GLU A 64 -8.06 0.38 1.38
C GLU A 64 -6.93 -0.43 0.76
N ALA A 65 -5.69 -0.23 1.21
CA ALA A 65 -4.55 -1.01 0.69
C ALA A 65 -4.62 -2.50 1.05
N ASN A 66 -5.17 -2.86 2.22
CA ASN A 66 -5.27 -4.25 2.66
C ASN A 66 -6.30 -5.08 1.87
N VAL A 67 -7.28 -4.44 1.23
CA VAL A 67 -8.29 -5.11 0.38
C VAL A 67 -7.93 -5.04 -1.11
N SER A 68 -6.87 -4.32 -1.46
CA SER A 68 -6.32 -4.24 -2.81
C SER A 68 -5.49 -5.47 -3.19
N ASP A 69 -5.30 -5.66 -4.50
CA ASP A 69 -4.22 -6.51 -4.98
C ASP A 69 -2.84 -5.92 -4.61
N ASN A 70 -1.80 -6.75 -4.70
CA ASN A 70 -0.45 -6.35 -4.28
C ASN A 70 0.08 -5.10 -5.01
N ASN A 71 -0.24 -4.91 -6.30
CA ASN A 71 0.27 -3.78 -7.07
C ASN A 71 -0.41 -2.47 -6.65
N GLU A 72 -1.74 -2.50 -6.50
CA GLU A 72 -2.50 -1.35 -6.04
C GLU A 72 -2.18 -1.02 -4.57
N ALA A 73 -2.05 -2.03 -3.70
CA ALA A 73 -1.62 -1.83 -2.31
C ALA A 73 -0.27 -1.11 -2.21
N ILE A 74 0.71 -1.57 -3.01
CA ILE A 74 2.03 -0.92 -3.12
C ILE A 74 1.88 0.53 -3.59
N ALA A 75 1.03 0.79 -4.59
CA ALA A 75 0.79 2.15 -5.08
C ALA A 75 0.19 3.06 -3.99
N ILE A 76 -0.79 2.57 -3.22
CA ILE A 76 -1.38 3.31 -2.11
C ILE A 76 -0.33 3.61 -1.03
N TYR A 77 0.46 2.63 -0.61
CA TYR A 77 1.52 2.85 0.38
C TYR A 77 2.56 3.87 -0.10
N HIS A 78 2.92 3.85 -1.38
CA HIS A 78 3.80 4.88 -1.94
C HIS A 78 3.18 6.28 -1.90
N GLN A 79 1.88 6.41 -2.18
CA GLN A 79 1.18 7.70 -2.07
C GLN A 79 1.13 8.18 -0.62
N MET A 80 0.84 7.27 0.33
CA MET A 80 0.89 7.57 1.76
C MET A 80 2.27 8.07 2.19
N LEU A 81 3.33 7.38 1.79
CA LEU A 81 4.71 7.74 2.15
C LEU A 81 5.21 9.03 1.47
N LYS A 82 4.64 9.39 0.31
CA LYS A 82 4.91 10.68 -0.33
C LYS A 82 4.35 11.84 0.49
N VAL A 83 3.19 11.65 1.10
CA VAL A 83 2.50 12.68 1.90
C VAL A 83 3.00 12.69 3.34
N ASN A 84 3.13 11.52 3.96
CA ASN A 84 3.67 11.32 5.29
C ASN A 84 4.82 10.30 5.28
N PRO A 85 6.06 10.77 5.08
CA PRO A 85 7.25 9.90 5.08
C PRO A 85 7.53 9.23 6.43
N ASN A 86 6.90 9.67 7.52
CA ASN A 86 7.11 9.15 8.86
C ASN A 86 6.02 8.17 9.32
N SER A 87 5.17 7.70 8.39
CA SER A 87 4.19 6.66 8.68
C SER A 87 4.89 5.32 8.91
N ALA A 88 5.07 4.97 10.19
CA ALA A 88 5.63 3.67 10.59
C ALA A 88 4.80 2.51 10.01
N LYS A 89 3.48 2.69 9.97
CA LYS A 89 2.52 1.72 9.44
C LYS A 89 2.68 1.51 7.95
N ALA A 90 2.72 2.58 7.15
CA ALA A 90 2.89 2.45 5.70
C ALA A 90 4.27 1.86 5.34
N HIS A 91 5.34 2.23 6.06
CA HIS A 91 6.64 1.58 5.91
C HIS A 91 6.57 0.08 6.19
N PHE A 92 6.00 -0.31 7.33
CA PHE A 92 5.88 -1.73 7.69
C PHE A 92 5.01 -2.51 6.68
N SER A 93 3.83 -1.99 6.30
CA SER A 93 2.93 -2.69 5.39
C SER A 93 3.55 -2.86 4.00
N LEU A 94 4.25 -1.83 3.50
CA LEU A 94 4.98 -1.91 2.23
C LEU A 94 6.12 -2.94 2.32
N ALA A 95 6.86 -2.96 3.43
CA ALA A 95 7.89 -3.97 3.67
C ALA A 95 7.30 -5.39 3.63
N LYS A 96 6.18 -5.62 4.32
CA LYS A 96 5.50 -6.92 4.36
C LYS A 96 5.14 -7.41 2.95
N VAL A 97 4.48 -6.56 2.15
CA VAL A 97 4.09 -6.94 0.77
C VAL A 97 5.31 -7.22 -0.10
N GLN A 98 6.34 -6.36 -0.04
CA GLN A 98 7.56 -6.53 -0.84
C GLN A 98 8.32 -7.82 -0.47
N LEU A 99 8.45 -8.12 0.82
CA LEU A 99 9.17 -9.29 1.32
C LEU A 99 8.43 -10.59 1.04
N ILE A 100 7.10 -10.60 1.18
CA ILE A 100 6.27 -11.75 0.80
C ILE A 100 6.36 -12.00 -0.71
N ASN A 101 6.25 -10.93 -1.52
CA ASN A 101 6.35 -11.05 -2.97
C ASN A 101 7.74 -11.54 -3.40
N TRP A 102 8.80 -11.01 -2.78
CA TRP A 102 10.15 -11.52 -2.97
C TRP A 102 10.22 -13.02 -2.65
N PHE A 103 9.78 -13.45 -1.47
CA PHE A 103 9.95 -14.83 -1.03
C PHE A 103 9.21 -15.82 -1.93
N TYR A 104 7.94 -15.56 -2.25
CA TYR A 104 7.09 -16.52 -2.96
C TYR A 104 7.16 -16.43 -4.48
N HIS A 105 7.48 -15.27 -5.04
CA HIS A 105 7.31 -15.03 -6.48
C HIS A 105 8.57 -14.60 -7.21
N ALA A 106 9.53 -13.96 -6.52
CA ALA A 106 10.66 -13.32 -7.20
C ALA A 106 12.04 -13.72 -6.67
N ARG A 107 12.15 -14.68 -5.75
CA ARG A 107 13.40 -14.99 -5.04
C ARG A 107 14.58 -15.28 -5.99
N ASN A 108 14.31 -16.00 -7.07
CA ASN A 108 15.31 -16.41 -8.07
C ASN A 108 15.29 -15.51 -9.32
N GLU A 109 14.53 -14.42 -9.29
CA GLU A 109 14.41 -13.47 -10.39
C GLU A 109 15.32 -12.26 -10.18
N PRO A 110 15.80 -11.58 -11.24
CA PRO A 110 16.60 -10.36 -11.11
C PRO A 110 15.92 -9.26 -10.28
N VAL A 111 14.59 -9.17 -10.33
CA VAL A 111 13.81 -8.21 -9.55
C VAL A 111 13.74 -8.57 -8.04
N GLY A 112 13.99 -9.84 -7.69
CA GLY A 112 13.92 -10.35 -6.34
C GLY A 112 14.86 -9.68 -5.36
N ALA A 113 16.13 -9.52 -5.75
CA ALA A 113 17.14 -8.86 -4.91
C ALA A 113 16.73 -7.43 -4.55
N LYS A 114 16.15 -6.70 -5.51
CA LYS A 114 15.64 -5.34 -5.29
C LYS A 114 14.45 -5.35 -4.33
N LEU A 115 13.49 -6.25 -4.51
CA LEU A 115 12.32 -6.37 -3.62
C LEU A 115 12.72 -6.71 -2.18
N LYS A 116 13.66 -7.65 -2.00
CA LYS A 116 14.22 -7.99 -0.68
C LYS A 116 14.85 -6.75 -0.04
N GLN A 117 15.72 -6.06 -0.78
CA GLN A 117 16.44 -4.90 -0.26
C GLN A 117 15.51 -3.74 0.09
N THR A 118 14.55 -3.41 -0.78
CA THR A 118 13.58 -2.33 -0.49
C THR A 118 12.72 -2.69 0.70
N GLY A 119 12.28 -3.95 0.79
CA GLY A 119 11.47 -4.44 1.91
C GLY A 119 12.22 -4.33 3.25
N LEU A 120 13.48 -4.77 3.30
CA LEU A 120 14.34 -4.64 4.47
C LEU A 120 14.59 -3.17 4.87
N ASN A 121 14.76 -2.28 3.88
CA ASN A 121 14.91 -0.85 4.14
C ASN A 121 13.66 -0.26 4.78
N HIS A 122 12.48 -0.56 4.23
CA HIS A 122 11.20 -0.11 4.81
C HIS A 122 10.99 -0.70 6.21
N LEU A 123 11.35 -1.97 6.44
CA LEU A 123 11.26 -2.64 7.74
C LEU A 123 12.16 -1.95 8.79
N LYS A 124 13.39 -1.58 8.40
CA LYS A 124 14.33 -0.84 9.24
C LYS A 124 13.78 0.54 9.60
N THR A 125 13.23 1.27 8.63
CA THR A 125 12.61 2.58 8.89
C THR A 125 11.40 2.46 9.81
N ALA A 126 10.50 1.51 9.57
CA ALA A 126 9.36 1.26 10.44
C ALA A 126 9.79 0.95 11.88
N LYS A 127 10.81 0.11 12.06
CA LYS A 127 11.40 -0.19 13.38
C LYS A 127 11.86 1.09 14.09
N GLN A 128 12.61 1.95 13.40
CA GLN A 128 13.10 3.21 13.97
C GLN A 128 11.96 4.15 14.36
N LEU A 129 10.91 4.22 13.54
CA LEU A 129 9.74 5.04 13.81
C LEU A 129 8.97 4.52 15.03
N TYR A 130 8.80 3.19 15.18
CA TYR A 130 8.18 2.63 16.40
C TYR A 130 9.01 2.90 17.66
N GLN A 131 10.33 2.81 17.58
CA GLN A 131 11.20 3.19 18.71
C GLN A 131 10.99 4.65 19.12
N ARG A 132 10.91 5.58 18.15
CA ARG A 132 10.63 7.00 18.43
C ARG A 132 9.23 7.23 19.02
N GLN A 133 8.25 6.42 18.63
CA GLN A 133 6.89 6.46 19.15
C GLN A 133 6.75 5.78 20.52
N GLY A 134 7.80 5.12 21.03
CA GLY A 134 7.78 4.37 22.28
C GLY A 134 7.18 2.97 22.17
N ASP A 135 6.82 2.50 20.97
CA ASP A 135 6.30 1.15 20.74
C ASP A 135 7.45 0.15 20.57
N MET A 136 8.07 -0.19 21.70
CA MET A 136 9.21 -1.11 21.74
C MET A 136 8.81 -2.54 21.38
N GLY A 137 7.54 -2.92 21.58
CA GLY A 137 7.02 -4.24 21.23
C GLY A 137 6.97 -4.44 19.72
N ALA A 138 6.37 -3.50 18.99
CA ALA A 138 6.37 -3.52 17.53
C ALA A 138 7.80 -3.44 16.97
N ALA A 139 8.65 -2.58 17.53
CA ALA A 139 10.05 -2.49 17.11
C ALA A 139 10.82 -3.81 17.27
N ALA A 140 10.63 -4.52 18.38
CA ALA A 140 11.28 -5.82 18.63
C ALA A 140 10.80 -6.89 17.65
N GLN A 141 9.50 -6.93 17.34
CA GLN A 141 8.95 -7.84 16.33
C GLN A 141 9.54 -7.57 14.95
N LEU A 142 9.63 -6.30 14.53
CA LEU A 142 10.25 -5.96 13.24
C LEU A 142 11.74 -6.30 13.20
N ALA A 143 12.47 -6.16 14.32
CA ALA A 143 13.85 -6.60 14.41
C ALA A 143 13.99 -8.11 14.22
N LYS A 144 13.09 -8.90 14.81
CA LYS A 144 13.06 -10.36 14.62
C LYS A 144 12.79 -10.74 13.17
N VAL A 145 11.79 -10.12 12.54
CA VAL A 145 11.48 -10.38 11.13
C VAL A 145 12.65 -10.00 10.22
N TYR A 146 13.33 -8.89 10.49
CA TYR A 146 14.53 -8.48 9.74
C TYR A 146 15.57 -9.62 9.72
N THR A 147 15.92 -10.15 10.90
CA THR A 147 16.89 -11.25 11.02
C THR A 147 16.39 -12.52 10.31
N GLN A 148 15.11 -12.85 10.43
CA GLN A 148 14.52 -14.01 9.75
C GLN A 148 14.58 -13.89 8.22
N VAL A 149 14.36 -12.69 7.66
CA VAL A 149 14.46 -12.43 6.22
C VAL A 149 15.90 -12.55 5.71
N GLU A 150 16.88 -12.03 6.46
CA GLU A 150 18.31 -12.17 6.15
C GLU A 150 18.73 -13.65 6.14
N GLN A 151 18.23 -14.42 7.10
CA GLN A 151 18.42 -15.88 7.20
C GLN A 151 17.51 -16.68 6.25
N GLU A 152 16.71 -15.99 5.43
CA GLU A 152 15.78 -16.57 4.46
C GLU A 152 14.78 -17.58 5.03
N ILE A 153 14.45 -17.41 6.31
CA ILE A 153 13.44 -18.20 7.03
C ILE A 153 12.07 -17.99 6.40
N ASP A 154 11.29 -19.07 6.35
CA ASP A 154 9.94 -19.10 5.78
C ASP A 154 9.01 -18.02 6.37
N PRO A 155 8.23 -17.27 5.55
CA PRO A 155 7.37 -16.19 6.00
C PRO A 155 6.25 -16.63 6.93
N ARG A 156 5.91 -17.92 6.96
CA ARG A 156 4.98 -18.49 7.95
C ARG A 156 5.46 -18.34 9.38
N GLN A 157 6.77 -18.12 9.58
CA GLN A 157 7.38 -17.87 10.89
C GLN A 157 7.56 -16.38 11.21
N TRP A 158 7.25 -15.48 10.26
CA TRP A 158 7.37 -14.05 10.47
C TRP A 158 6.17 -13.56 11.27
N VAL A 159 6.45 -12.98 12.43
CA VAL A 159 5.43 -12.37 13.29
C VAL A 159 5.56 -10.87 13.19
N PHE A 160 4.62 -10.26 12.48
CA PHE A 160 4.53 -8.81 12.35
C PHE A 160 3.65 -8.21 13.45
N PRO A 161 3.80 -6.91 13.75
CA PRO A 161 2.93 -6.20 14.68
C PRO A 161 1.46 -6.32 14.30
N GLU A 162 0.66 -6.77 15.27
CA GLU A 162 -0.80 -6.76 15.16
C GLU A 162 -1.37 -5.41 15.56
N TRP A 163 -2.23 -4.87 14.71
CA TRP A 163 -2.95 -3.64 14.96
C TRP A 163 -4.34 -3.99 15.49
N ARG A 164 -4.50 -4.05 16.81
CA ARG A 164 -5.84 -4.01 17.40
C ARG A 164 -6.31 -2.56 17.37
N TYR A 165 -7.44 -2.30 16.72
CA TYR A 165 -8.06 -0.98 16.50
C TYR A 165 -8.45 -0.20 17.78
N ILE A 166 -8.00 -0.65 18.95
CA ILE A 166 -8.42 -0.17 20.25
C ILE A 166 -7.16 0.38 20.92
N ASN A 167 -7.15 1.66 21.25
CA ASN A 167 -6.03 2.44 21.82
C ASN A 167 -5.17 3.20 20.81
N VAL A 168 -5.80 3.98 19.93
CA VAL A 168 -5.27 5.32 19.68
C VAL A 168 -5.47 6.11 20.99
N LYS A 169 -4.56 5.92 21.96
CA LYS A 169 -4.30 7.02 22.90
C LYS A 169 -3.73 8.12 22.00
N LEU A 170 -4.60 9.05 21.63
CA LEU A 170 -4.22 10.32 21.06
C LEU A 170 -3.14 10.87 21.99
N SER A 171 -1.87 10.73 21.62
CA SER A 171 -0.78 11.35 22.36
C SER A 171 -0.90 12.85 22.09
N THR A 172 -1.72 13.50 22.90
CA THR A 172 -1.67 14.94 23.11
C THR A 172 -0.35 15.23 23.78
N GLN A 173 0.66 15.56 22.98
CA GLN A 173 1.76 16.47 23.34
C GLN A 173 2.00 17.39 22.16
#